data_AF-A0A5B8RXQ7-F1
#
_entry.id   AF-A0A5B8RXQ7-F1
#
_cell.length_a   1.000
_cell.length_b   1.000
_cell.length_c   1.000
_cell.angle_alpha   90.00
_cell.angle_beta   90.00
_cell.angle_gamma   90.00
#
_symmetry.space_group_name_H-M   'P 1'
#
loop_
_entity.id
_entity.type
_entity.pdbx_description
1 polymer ?
#
loop_
_entity_poly.entity_id
_entity_poly.type
_entity_poly.pdbx_seq_one_letter_code
_entity_poly.pdbx_strand_id
1 'polypeptide(L)' 'MMYVAKFEEAVYVLHCFQKKTRATSQRDKDIATARYRAVVNARKAKP' A
#
# COMPACT_ATOMS: atom_id res chain seq x y z
N MET A 1 6.51 -7.09 -3.27
CA MET A 1 5.65 -6.75 -2.11
C MET A 1 5.81 -5.28 -1.79
N MET A 2 4.72 -4.57 -1.52
CA MET A 2 4.71 -3.21 -1.00
C MET A 2 3.93 -3.17 0.31
N TYR A 3 4.49 -2.49 1.30
CA TYR A 3 3.89 -2.34 2.63
C TYR A 3 4.16 -0.94 3.19
N VAL A 4 3.44 -0.57 4.25
CA VAL A 4 3.66 0.66 5.01
C VAL A 4 3.64 0.35 6.51
N ALA A 5 4.63 0.90 7.23
CA ALA A 5 4.78 0.81 8.68
C ALA A 5 4.68 2.21 9.32
N LYS A 6 3.61 2.93 8.95
CA LYS A 6 3.37 4.31 9.40
C LYS A 6 2.62 4.37 10.72
N PHE A 7 1.86 3.34 11.04
CA PHE A 7 0.95 3.29 12.18
C PHE A 7 1.54 2.36 13.23
N GLU A 8 1.53 2.80 14.48
CA GLU A 8 2.24 2.15 15.59
C GLU A 8 1.76 0.71 15.82
N GLU A 9 0.46 0.46 15.61
CA GLU A 9 -0.16 -0.81 15.97
C GLU A 9 -0.08 -1.89 14.87
N ALA A 10 0.27 -1.54 13.62
CA ALA A 10 0.22 -2.49 12.52
C ALA A 10 1.05 -2.11 11.29
N VAL A 11 1.60 -3.13 10.62
CA VAL A 11 2.16 -3.03 9.27
C VAL A 11 1.11 -3.44 8.25
N TYR A 12 0.87 -2.59 7.25
CA TYR A 12 -0.12 -2.84 6.21
C TYR A 12 0.55 -3.31 4.93
N VAL A 13 0.24 -4.53 4.50
CA VAL A 13 0.62 -5.02 3.17
C VAL A 13 -0.36 -4.46 2.15
N LEU A 14 0.13 -3.59 1.27
CA LEU A 14 -0.70 -2.92 0.29
C LEU A 14 -0.86 -3.76 -0.97
N HIS A 15 0.24 -4.27 -1.53
CA HIS A 15 0.22 -4.92 -2.83
C HIS A 15 1.34 -5.94 -3.00
N CYS A 16 0.99 -7.14 -3.46
CA CYS A 16 1.94 -8.18 -3.85
C CYS A 16 1.86 -8.39 -5.35
N PHE A 17 3.03 -8.43 -5.99
CA PHE A 17 3.20 -8.61 -7.42
C PHE A 17 4.52 -9.31 -7.67
N GLN A 18 4.60 -10.04 -8.79
CA GLN A 18 5.84 -10.61 -9.28
C GLN A 18 6.62 -9.51 -10.00
N LYS A 19 7.75 -9.09 -9.44
CA LYS A 19 8.60 -8.07 -10.06
C LYS A 19 9.38 -8.70 -11.21
N LYS A 20 9.08 -8.29 -12.44
CA LYS A 20 9.72 -8.83 -13.67
C LYS A 20 10.88 -7.99 -14.19
N THR A 21 11.01 -6.75 -13.72
CA THR A 21 12.03 -5.79 -14.17
C THR A 21 12.65 -5.06 -12.98
N ARG A 22 13.80 -4.40 -13.17
CA ARG A 22 14.48 -3.65 -12.09
C ARG A 22 13.61 -2.51 -11.54
N ALA A 23 12.92 -1.78 -12.42
CA ALA A 23 12.01 -0.70 -12.05
C ALA A 23 10.62 -1.25 -11.72
N THR A 24 9.98 -0.75 -10.67
CA THR A 24 8.58 -1.11 -10.40
C THR A 24 7.67 -0.45 -11.43
N SER A 25 6.73 -1.21 -11.99
CA SER A 25 5.82 -0.69 -13.02
C SER A 25 4.93 0.43 -12.46
N GLN A 26 4.51 1.35 -13.32
CA GLN A 26 3.59 2.42 -12.92
C GLN A 26 2.27 1.84 -12.39
N ARG A 27 1.76 0.79 -13.05
CA ARG A 27 0.56 0.05 -12.62
C ARG A 27 0.66 -0.46 -11.18
N ASP A 28 1.78 -1.08 -10.81
CA ASP A 28 1.95 -1.61 -9.44
C ASP A 28 2.02 -0.48 -8.41
N LYS A 29 2.63 0.67 -8.77
CA LYS A 29 2.65 1.87 -7.92
C LYS A 29 1.24 2.43 -7.73
N ASP A 30 0.47 2.57 -8.80
CA ASP A 30 -0.88 3.13 -8.77
C ASP A 30 -1.81 2.29 -7.88
N ILE A 31 -1.73 0.96 -8.00
CA ILE A 31 -2.48 0.03 -7.14
C ILE A 31 -2.11 0.25 -5.67
N ALA A 32 -0.82 0.34 -5.35
CA ALA A 32 -0.38 0.57 -3.97
C ALA A 32 -0.82 1.94 -3.44
N THR A 33 -0.76 2.99 -4.25
CA THR A 33 -1.24 4.33 -3.88
C THR A 33 -2.74 4.33 -3.59
N ALA A 34 -3.56 3.70 -4.44
CA ALA A 34 -5.00 3.60 -4.22
C ALA A 34 -5.32 2.87 -2.91
N ARG A 35 -4.63 1.75 -2.64
CA ARG A 35 -4.83 0.97 -1.41
C ARG A 35 -4.36 1.69 -0.15
N TYR A 36 -3.26 2.46 -0.24
CA TYR A 36 -2.83 3.30 0.87
C TYR A 36 -3.87 4.36 1.22
N ARG A 37 -4.48 5.03 0.22
CA ARG A 37 -5.56 6.00 0.45
C ARG A 37 -6.76 5.33 1.13
N ALA A 38 -7.13 4.12 0.72
CA ALA A 38 -8.20 3.36 1.37
C ALA A 38 -7.89 3.07 2.85
N VAL A 39 -6.66 2.67 3.19
CA VAL A 39 -6.23 2.47 4.59
C VAL A 39 -6.34 3.78 5.38
N VAL A 40 -5.83 4.89 4.85
CA VAL A 40 -5.91 6.20 5.51
C VAL A 40 -7.36 6.61 5.76
N ASN A 41 -8.24 6.45 4.76
CA ASN A 41 -9.65 6.80 4.90
C ASN A 41 -10.37 5.92 5.92
N ALA A 42 -10.15 4.60 5.89
CA ALA A 42 -10.74 3.68 6.85
C ALA A 42 -10.32 3.99 8.30
N ARG A 43 -9.10 4.49 8.49
CA ARG A 43 -8.61 4.92 9.81
C ARG A 43 -9.20 6.24 10.27
N LYS A 44 -9.42 7.20 9.36
CA LYS A 44 -10.12 8.46 9.69
C LYS A 44 -11.57 8.24 10.11
N ALA A 45 -12.21 7.19 9.59
CA ALA A 45 -13.59 6.85 9.90
C ALA A 45 -13.75 6.02 11.18
N LYS A 46 -12.64 5.56 11.80
CA LYS A 46 -12.68 4.94 13.12
C LYS A 46 -12.62 6.05 14.19
N PRO A 47 -13.57 6.07 15.16
CA PRO A 47 -13.55 7.02 16.27
C PRO A 47 -12.35 6.82 17.19
#